data_AF-A0A0R3SIS5-F1
#
_entry.id   AF-A0A0R3SIS5-F1
#
_cell.length_a   1.000
_cell.length_b   1.000
_cell.length_c   1.000
_cell.angle_alpha   90.00
_cell.angle_beta   90.00
_cell.angle_gamma   90.00
#
_symmetry.space_group_name_H-M   'P 1'
#
loop_
_entity.id
_entity.type
_entity.pdbx_description
1 polymer ?
#
loop_
_entity_poly.entity_id
_entity_poly.type
_entity_poly.pdbx_seq_one_letter_code
_entity_poly.pdbx_strand_id
1 'polypeptide(L)' 'LIERTCMKKDDVVATLSYLNVLYYVKGQYVIFLSKENIEAFRRSNEKRSVRIDPQYLNWKPKDWSKRGRW' A
#
# COMPACT_ATOMS: atom_id res chain seq x y z
N LEU A 1 7.57 0.74 -0.02
CA LEU A 1 6.10 0.62 -0.17
C LEU A 1 5.45 0.11 1.11
N ILE A 2 5.86 -1.05 1.61
CA ILE A 2 5.37 -1.69 2.84
C ILE A 2 5.31 -0.70 4.02
N GLU A 3 6.40 0.03 4.28
CA GLU A 3 6.47 1.00 5.39
C GLU A 3 5.47 2.17 5.27
N ARG A 4 5.06 2.53 4.06
CA ARG A 4 4.13 3.66 3.83
C ARG A 4 2.67 3.24 3.86
N THR A 5 2.37 2.01 3.46
CA THR A 5 0.98 1.53 3.30
C THR A 5 0.58 0.48 4.33
N CYS A 6 1.54 -0.03 5.11
CA CYS A 6 1.37 -1.13 6.05
C CYS A 6 0.80 -2.43 5.42
N MET A 7 0.92 -2.60 4.11
CA MET A 7 0.52 -3.83 3.41
C MET A 7 1.59 -4.91 3.59
N LYS A 8 1.19 -6.18 3.66
CA LYS A 8 2.15 -7.28 3.73
C LYS A 8 2.98 -7.34 2.45
N LYS A 9 4.22 -7.83 2.58
CA LYS A 9 5.13 -7.97 1.43
C LYS A 9 4.50 -8.82 0.32
N ASP A 10 3.87 -9.92 0.67
CA ASP A 10 3.27 -10.84 -0.29
C ASP A 10 2.09 -10.19 -1.03
N ASP A 11 1.26 -9.42 -0.34
CA ASP A 11 0.15 -8.66 -0.95
C ASP A 11 0.67 -7.61 -1.95
N VAL A 12 1.77 -6.93 -1.60
CA VAL A 12 2.43 -5.97 -2.49
C VAL A 12 2.97 -6.66 -3.74
N VAL A 13 3.66 -7.80 -3.58
CA VAL A 13 4.22 -8.57 -4.70
C VAL A 13 3.10 -9.09 -5.59
N ALA A 14 2.06 -9.70 -5.01
CA ALA A 14 0.93 -10.24 -5.76
C ALA A 14 0.19 -9.14 -6.55
N THR A 15 -0.10 -8.00 -5.91
CA THR A 15 -0.82 -6.89 -6.56
C THR A 15 0.00 -6.27 -7.69
N LEU A 16 1.30 -6.01 -7.48
CA LEU A 16 2.14 -5.40 -8.51
C LEU A 16 2.44 -6.37 -9.67
N SER A 17 2.50 -7.68 -9.40
CA SER A 17 2.58 -8.72 -10.43
C SER A 17 1.30 -8.79 -11.26
N TYR A 18 0.13 -8.74 -10.60
CA TYR A 18 -1.17 -8.71 -11.27
C TYR A 18 -1.32 -7.49 -12.19
N LEU A 19 -0.81 -6.33 -11.76
CA LEU A 19 -0.82 -5.09 -12.54
C LEU A 19 0.29 -5.05 -13.61
N ASN A 20 1.13 -6.08 -13.72
CA ASN A 20 2.25 -6.19 -14.65
C ASN A 20 3.23 -5.00 -14.57
N VAL A 21 3.48 -4.50 -13.36
CA VAL A 21 4.43 -3.39 -13.09
C VAL A 21 5.64 -3.85 -12.28
N LEU A 22 5.71 -5.13 -11.91
CA LEU A 22 6.79 -5.70 -11.11
C LEU A 22 7.68 -6.61 -11.96
N TYR A 23 8.98 -6.34 -11.95
CA TYR A 23 9.98 -7.09 -12.70
C TYR A 23 11.06 -7.59 -11.75
N TYR A 24 11.66 -8.74 -12.07
CA TYR A 24 12.76 -9.31 -11.29
C TYR A 24 14.05 -9.25 -12.12
N VAL A 25 15.01 -8.44 -11.68
CA VAL A 25 16.25 -8.17 -12.40
C VAL A 25 17.42 -8.29 -11.43
N LYS A 26 18.42 -9.12 -11.76
CA LYS A 26 19.66 -9.33 -10.97
C LYS A 26 19.41 -9.60 -9.48
N GLY A 27 18.42 -10.44 -9.16
CA GLY A 27 18.14 -10.83 -7.77
C GLY A 27 17.27 -9.83 -6.99
N GLN A 28 16.76 -8.77 -7.64
CA GLN A 28 15.96 -7.74 -6.99
C GLN A 28 14.67 -7.45 -7.75
N TYR A 29 13.64 -7.06 -7.01
CA TYR A 29 12.40 -6.57 -7.60
C TYR A 29 12.52 -5.09 -7.97
N VAL A 30 12.16 -4.76 -9.20
CA VAL A 30 12.11 -3.41 -9.75
C VAL A 30 10.69 -3.11 -10.19
N ILE A 31 10.20 -1.92 -9.84
CA ILE A 31 8.89 -1.44 -10.28
C ILE A 31 9.09 -0.61 -11.54
N PHE A 32 8.32 -0.91 -12.58
CA PHE A 32 8.29 -0.15 -13.83
C PHE A 32 6.89 0.42 -14.05
N LEU A 33 6.82 1.70 -14.37
CA LEU A 33 5.57 2.40 -14.63
C LEU A 33 5.61 3.01 -16.03
N SER A 34 4.74 2.53 -16.90
CA SER A 34 4.54 3.12 -18.22
C SER A 34 3.61 4.34 -18.16
N LYS A 35 3.55 5.12 -19.24
CA LYS A 35 2.60 6.24 -19.34
C LYS A 35 1.15 5.75 -19.25
N GLU A 36 0.86 4.62 -19.87
CA GLU A 36 -0.45 3.97 -19.85
C GLU A 36 -0.85 3.56 -18.43
N ASN A 37 0.09 3.04 -17.62
CA ASN A 37 -0.18 2.73 -16.22
C ASN A 37 -0.56 3.98 -15.41
N ILE A 38 0.13 5.10 -15.64
CA ILE A 38 -0.13 6.37 -14.96
C ILE A 38 -1.50 6.92 -15.35
N GLU A 39 -1.86 6.87 -16.64
CA GLU A 39 -3.17 7.31 -17.13
C GLU A 39 -4.32 6.43 -16.65
N ALA A 40 -4.12 5.11 -16.60
CA ALA A 40 -5.09 4.19 -16.01
C ALA A 40 -5.32 4.49 -14.52
N PHE A 41 -4.25 4.76 -13.77
CA PHE A 41 -4.35 5.19 -12.38
C PHE A 41 -5.12 6.50 -12.23
N ARG A 42 -4.81 7.54 -13.04
CA ARG A 42 -5.52 8.83 -12.99
C ARG A 42 -7.02 8.67 -13.22
N ARG A 43 -7.42 7.96 -14.28
CA ARG A 43 -8.84 7.68 -14.57
C ARG A 43 -9.55 6.91 -13.46
N SER A 44 -8.86 5.97 -12.82
CA SER A 44 -9.41 5.23 -11.67
C SER A 44 -9.53 6.14 -10.43
N ASN A 45 -8.52 6.98 -10.20
CA ASN A 45 -8.45 7.85 -9.05
C ASN A 45 -9.47 8.99 -9.09
N GLU A 46 -9.80 9.50 -10.28
CA GLU A 46 -10.87 10.49 -10.50
C GLU A 46 -12.25 9.97 -10.08
N LYS A 47 -12.51 8.67 -10.21
CA LYS A 47 -13.78 8.06 -9.79
C LYS A 47 -13.90 7.88 -8.28
N ARG A 48 -12.81 8.03 -7.52
CA ARG A 48 -12.80 7.79 -6.08
C ARG A 48 -13.24 9.05 -5.33
N SER A 49 -14.47 9.03 -4.82
CA SER A 49 -15.12 10.19 -4.19
C SER A 49 -14.68 10.49 -2.76
N VAL A 50 -14.25 9.48 -1.98
CA VAL A 50 -13.92 9.64 -0.56
C VAL A 50 -12.50 9.13 -0.28
N ARG A 51 -11.74 9.88 0.54
CA ARG A 51 -10.41 9.53 1.05
C ARG A 51 -10.35 9.74 2.56
N ILE A 52 -9.52 8.95 3.22
CA ILE A 52 -9.25 9.09 4.64
C ILE A 52 -8.07 10.05 4.78
N ASP A 53 -8.26 11.12 5.56
CA ASP A 53 -7.18 11.97 6.01
C ASP A 53 -6.66 11.46 7.37
N PRO A 54 -5.40 11.00 7.46
CA PRO A 54 -4.84 10.47 8.70
C PRO A 54 -4.75 11.50 9.83
N GLN A 55 -4.74 12.82 9.54
CA GLN A 55 -4.65 13.86 10.57
C GLN A 55 -5.88 13.91 11.49
N TYR A 56 -7.02 13.46 10.97
CA TYR A 56 -8.29 13.44 11.70
C TYR A 56 -8.57 12.08 12.37
N LEU A 57 -7.66 11.10 12.25
CA LEU A 57 -7.79 9.79 12.89
C LEU A 57 -7.21 9.85 14.31
N ASN A 58 -8.03 10.23 15.29
CA ASN A 58 -7.64 10.14 16.70
C ASN A 58 -7.84 8.71 17.24
N TRP A 59 -6.86 7.85 16.99
CA TRP A 59 -6.87 6.47 17.47
C TRP A 59 -5.49 6.08 17.99
N LYS A 60 -5.48 5.34 19.10
CA LYS A 60 -4.25 4.75 19.66
C LYS A 60 -4.45 3.24 19.82
N PRO A 61 -3.47 2.42 19.42
CA PRO A 61 -3.55 0.98 19.60
C PRO A 61 -3.64 0.66 21.09
N LYS A 62 -4.56 -0.25 21.44
CA LYS A 62 -4.67 -0.75 22.80
C LYS A 62 -3.47 -1.64 23.10
N ASP A 63 -2.76 -1.31 24.16
CA ASP A 63 -1.66 -2.11 24.67
C ASP A 63 -2.21 -3.22 25.59
N TRP A 64 -2.19 -4.46 25.09
CA TRP A 64 -2.68 -5.63 25.84
C TRP A 64 -1.63 -6.22 26.78
N SER A 65 -0.36 -5.79 26.70
CA SER A 65 0.72 -6.25 27.58
C SER A 65 0.60 -5.70 29.00
N LYS A 66 -0.08 -4.56 29.16
CA LYS A 66 -0.31 -3.86 30.44
C LYS A 66 -1.46 -4.43 31.28
N ARG A 67 -2.00 -5.60 30.92
CA ARG A 67 -3.08 -6.31 31.66
C ARG A 67 -2.59 -7.09 32.88
N GLY A 68 -1.35 -6.91 33.31
CA GLY A 68 -0.86 -7.44 34.59
C GLY A 68 -0.78 -6.30 35.61
N ARG A 69 -1.63 -6.37 36.64
CA ARG A 69 -1.60 -5.72 37.97
C ARG A 69 -3.03 -5.29 38.36
N TRP A 70 -3.87 -6.30 38.61
CA TRP A 70 -4.83 -6.23 39.70
C TRP A 70 -4.13 -6.83 40.92
#